data_AF-A0A7W0Q921-F1
#
_entry.id   AF-A0A7W0Q921-F1
#
_cell.length_a   1.000
_cell.length_b   1.000
_cell.length_c   1.000
_cell.angle_alpha   90.00
_cell.angle_beta   90.00
_cell.angle_gamma   90.00
#
_symmetry.space_group_name_H-M   'P 1'
#
loop_
_entity.id
_entity.type
_entity.pdbx_description
1 polymer ?
#
loop_
_entity_poly.entity_id
_entity_poly.type
_entity_poly.pdbx_seq_one_letter_code
_entity_poly.pdbx_strand_id
1 'polypeptide(L)'
;MRARPQIDVEDYVGAFRAWISVAQDPDIDAEVAARQRAFVEEAGHWLAARFHGVVETQVLCDALTAWGRGRMRGLALPEIGKSCLLSRLIYGGEQLRIRQCPLHGGRWSGYGIEACPAGCSYGLNLTGWLPNDRVEAWLVLEPDADLEKLEARVAEHFDPAELTVYADRLQMLGDPRGELIAIDLTIERAGATPRLAARREELLAAWLGRLASSPEADLRSPVTLTRPPRVRTGFLDVTLTSPRDVRALFDHAAGRYLRWLTIETQDHDIASLVRFLALREHAWLAEVTIAADQAGGLDEALAALALRARVWRRV
;
A
#
# COMPACT_ATOMS: atom_id res chain seq x y z
N MET A 1 3.15 33.72 -8.65
CA MET A 1 4.02 33.12 -7.60
C MET A 1 3.65 31.66 -7.46
N ARG A 2 4.61 30.73 -7.46
CA ARG A 2 4.31 29.31 -7.15
C ARG A 2 4.13 29.17 -5.63
N ALA A 3 3.15 28.39 -5.21
CA ALA A 3 2.99 28.05 -3.79
C ALA A 3 4.28 27.38 -3.29
N ARG A 4 4.71 27.72 -2.08
CA ARG A 4 5.88 27.08 -1.47
C ARG A 4 5.50 25.66 -1.01
N PRO A 5 6.40 24.68 -1.15
CA PRO A 5 6.12 23.31 -0.73
C PRO A 5 5.87 23.26 0.78
N GLN A 6 4.87 22.49 1.19
CA GLN A 6 4.50 22.26 2.59
C GLN A 6 4.51 20.77 2.87
N ILE A 7 4.81 20.39 4.11
CA ILE A 7 4.93 19.01 4.56
C ILE A 7 4.36 18.79 5.95
N ASP A 8 3.70 17.66 6.17
CA ASP A 8 3.36 17.22 7.52
C ASP A 8 4.64 16.94 8.30
N VAL A 9 4.72 17.45 9.53
CA VAL A 9 5.94 17.32 10.35
C VAL A 9 6.28 15.85 10.61
N GLU A 10 5.31 14.97 10.79
CA GLU A 10 5.55 13.54 11.00
C GLU A 10 6.13 12.89 9.74
N ASP A 11 5.57 13.23 8.57
CA ASP A 11 6.10 12.79 7.28
C ASP A 11 7.55 13.25 7.10
N TYR A 12 7.86 14.52 7.44
CA TYR A 12 9.23 15.06 7.37
C TYR A 12 10.20 14.31 8.28
N VAL A 13 9.78 13.98 9.50
CA VAL A 13 10.62 13.27 10.47
C VAL A 13 10.83 11.81 10.05
N GLY A 14 9.78 11.09 9.65
CA GLY A 14 9.88 9.70 9.23
C GLY A 14 10.79 9.54 8.02
N ALA A 15 10.63 10.45 7.07
CA ALA A 15 11.51 10.63 5.94
C ALA A 15 12.98 10.91 6.27
N PHE A 16 13.22 11.83 7.21
CA PHE A 16 14.56 12.19 7.67
C PHE A 16 15.28 10.99 8.31
N ARG A 17 14.54 10.16 9.04
CA ARG A 17 15.02 8.87 9.57
C ARG A 17 15.35 7.87 8.45
N ALA A 18 14.44 7.69 7.50
CA ALA A 18 14.64 6.79 6.35
C ALA A 18 15.86 7.20 5.51
N TRP A 19 16.08 8.50 5.32
CA TRP A 19 17.24 8.99 4.60
C TRP A 19 18.56 8.60 5.29
N ILE A 20 18.62 8.68 6.61
CA ILE A 20 19.85 8.35 7.36
C ILE A 20 20.09 6.85 7.43
N SER A 21 19.07 6.00 7.32
CA SER A 21 19.30 4.55 7.21
C SER A 21 19.96 4.20 5.89
N VAL A 22 19.64 4.89 4.79
CA VAL A 22 20.17 4.59 3.45
C VAL A 22 21.47 5.33 3.10
N ALA A 23 21.69 6.51 3.68
CA ALA A 23 22.84 7.36 3.38
C ALA A 23 24.16 6.95 4.08
N GLN A 24 24.18 5.85 4.85
CA GLN A 24 25.37 5.45 5.63
C GLN A 24 26.45 4.88 4.73
N ASP A 25 27.44 5.65 4.30
CA ASP A 25 28.66 5.16 3.63
C ASP A 25 29.17 3.88 4.35
N PRO A 26 29.39 2.73 3.65
CA PRO A 26 29.73 1.49 4.34
C PRO A 26 31.13 1.55 4.96
N ASP A 27 31.96 2.50 4.51
CA ASP A 27 33.29 2.77 5.03
C ASP A 27 33.25 3.79 6.18
N ILE A 28 32.06 4.27 6.56
CA ILE A 28 31.92 5.14 7.73
C ILE A 28 32.22 4.35 8.99
N ASP A 29 32.98 4.96 9.88
CA ASP A 29 33.23 4.40 11.20
C ASP A 29 31.89 4.16 11.95
N ALA A 30 31.77 3.00 12.59
CA ALA A 30 30.53 2.57 13.24
C ALA A 30 30.10 3.52 14.39
N GLU A 31 31.05 4.15 15.08
CA GLU A 31 30.78 5.16 16.10
C GLU A 31 30.21 6.43 15.45
N VAL A 32 30.77 6.85 14.32
CA VAL A 32 30.26 7.98 13.54
C VAL A 32 28.83 7.69 13.04
N ALA A 33 28.56 6.50 12.52
CA ALA A 33 27.21 6.08 12.11
C ALA A 33 26.22 6.10 13.28
N ALA A 34 26.63 5.59 14.45
CA ALA A 34 25.81 5.60 15.65
C ALA A 34 25.50 7.03 16.12
N ARG A 35 26.49 7.93 16.08
CA ARG A 35 26.31 9.35 16.42
C ARG A 35 25.38 10.06 15.43
N GLN A 36 25.47 9.76 14.14
CA GLN A 36 24.53 10.29 13.13
C GLN A 36 23.10 9.83 13.41
N ARG A 37 22.88 8.54 13.70
CA ARG A 37 21.56 8.01 14.07
C ARG A 37 21.00 8.67 15.32
N ALA A 38 21.80 8.80 16.36
CA ALA A 38 21.39 9.44 17.60
C ALA A 38 21.00 10.92 17.39
N PHE A 39 21.80 11.66 16.62
CA PHE A 39 21.49 13.04 16.25
C PHE A 39 20.15 13.15 15.51
N VAL A 40 19.86 12.19 14.63
CA VAL A 40 18.66 12.18 13.80
C VAL A 40 17.40 11.91 14.61
N GLU A 41 17.49 10.97 15.55
CA GLU A 41 16.41 10.72 16.49
C GLU A 41 16.16 11.93 17.39
N GLU A 42 17.22 12.57 17.90
CA GLU A 42 17.10 13.79 18.70
C GLU A 42 16.46 14.94 17.89
N ALA A 43 16.91 15.13 16.65
CA ALA A 43 16.36 16.12 15.72
C ALA A 43 14.89 15.87 15.40
N GLY A 44 14.52 14.60 15.17
CA GLY A 44 13.15 14.20 14.87
C GLY A 44 12.22 14.51 16.03
N HIS A 45 12.62 14.15 17.26
CA HIS A 45 11.87 14.52 18.46
C HIS A 45 11.80 16.04 18.66
N TRP A 46 12.89 16.75 18.41
CA TRP A 46 12.91 18.21 18.53
C TRP A 46 11.97 18.90 17.53
N LEU A 47 11.94 18.44 16.27
CA LEU A 47 11.03 18.96 15.24
C LEU A 47 9.57 18.69 15.61
N ALA A 48 9.25 17.46 16.00
CA ALA A 48 7.89 17.07 16.40
C ALA A 48 7.40 17.82 17.66
N ALA A 49 8.30 18.16 18.58
CA ALA A 49 7.96 18.95 19.76
C ALA A 49 7.71 20.45 19.45
N ARG A 50 8.29 20.96 18.35
CA ARG A 50 8.27 22.40 18.01
C ARG A 50 7.28 22.76 16.92
N PHE A 51 6.97 21.83 16.02
CA PHE A 51 6.10 22.02 14.88
C PHE A 51 5.00 20.96 14.89
N HIS A 52 3.82 21.29 14.37
CA HIS A 52 2.69 20.38 14.28
C HIS A 52 1.93 20.59 12.97
N GLY A 53 1.38 19.50 12.42
CA GLY A 53 0.64 19.49 11.17
C GLY A 53 1.49 19.89 9.97
N VAL A 54 0.87 20.59 9.02
CA VAL A 54 1.49 20.95 7.74
C VAL A 54 2.25 22.26 7.83
N VAL A 55 3.57 22.21 7.61
CA VAL A 55 4.50 23.34 7.70
C VAL A 55 5.24 23.53 6.38
N GLU A 56 5.57 24.77 6.02
CA GLU A 56 6.44 25.03 4.86
C GLU A 56 7.78 24.29 5.01
N THR A 57 8.18 23.51 4.02
CA THR A 57 9.37 22.65 4.12
C THR A 57 10.63 23.45 4.44
N GLN A 58 10.77 24.66 3.86
CA GLN A 58 11.92 25.53 4.12
C GLN A 58 12.01 25.93 5.60
N VAL A 59 10.88 26.14 6.28
CA VAL A 59 10.85 26.48 7.71
C VAL A 59 11.42 25.33 8.54
N LEU A 60 11.07 24.09 8.23
CA LEU A 60 11.63 22.91 8.91
C LEU A 60 13.13 22.76 8.62
N CYS A 61 13.56 22.97 7.37
CA CYS A 61 14.98 22.91 7.00
C CYS A 61 15.81 23.99 7.71
N ASP A 62 15.32 25.23 7.76
CA ASP A 62 15.98 26.34 8.43
C ASP A 62 16.05 26.11 9.94
N ALA A 63 14.96 25.62 10.54
CA ALA A 63 14.87 25.31 11.96
C ALA A 63 15.85 24.19 12.34
N LEU A 64 15.87 23.11 11.57
CA LEU A 64 16.79 22.00 11.77
C LEU A 64 18.25 22.44 11.60
N THR A 65 18.54 23.26 10.58
CA THR A 65 19.87 23.82 10.35
C THR A 65 20.31 24.67 11.54
N ALA A 66 19.44 25.56 12.03
CA ALA A 66 19.71 26.41 13.17
C ALA A 66 19.94 25.58 14.45
N TRP A 67 19.09 24.58 14.71
CA TRP A 67 19.21 23.69 15.85
C TRP A 67 20.49 22.86 15.85
N GLY A 68 20.91 22.39 14.67
CA GLY A 68 22.12 21.59 14.50
C GLY A 68 23.42 22.39 14.62
N ARG A 69 23.41 23.72 14.46
CA ARG A 69 24.63 24.54 14.59
C ARG A 69 25.30 24.29 15.94
N GLY A 70 26.56 23.88 15.91
CA GLY A 70 27.36 23.59 17.11
C GLY A 70 27.22 22.16 17.65
N ARG A 71 26.06 21.50 17.45
CA ARG A 71 25.85 20.07 17.78
C ARG A 71 26.53 19.13 16.78
N MET A 72 26.82 19.62 15.58
CA MET A 72 27.27 18.84 14.42
C MET A 72 28.80 18.85 14.19
N ARG A 73 29.62 19.30 15.15
CA ARG A 73 31.08 19.35 14.93
C ARG A 73 31.63 17.94 14.69
N GLY A 74 32.24 17.74 13.52
CA GLY A 74 32.84 16.46 13.12
C GLY A 74 31.87 15.43 12.55
N LEU A 75 30.57 15.75 12.42
CA LEU A 75 29.63 14.92 11.68
C LEU A 75 29.42 15.55 10.30
N ALA A 76 29.80 14.84 9.24
CA ALA A 76 29.27 15.12 7.92
C ALA A 76 27.78 14.79 7.98
N LEU A 77 26.94 15.79 8.20
CA LEU A 77 25.53 15.58 7.91
C LEU A 77 25.41 15.46 6.40
N PRO A 78 24.65 14.48 5.88
CA PRO A 78 24.10 14.66 4.56
C PRO A 78 23.39 16.03 4.55
N GLU A 79 23.76 16.91 3.61
CA GLU A 79 23.19 18.25 3.46
C GLU A 79 21.70 18.16 3.06
N ILE A 80 20.85 17.68 3.97
CA ILE A 80 19.40 17.56 3.77
C ILE A 80 18.77 18.95 3.66
N GLY A 81 19.42 19.98 4.21
CA GLY A 81 19.05 21.38 4.01
C GLY A 81 19.25 21.90 2.57
N LYS A 82 20.02 21.21 1.72
CA LYS A 82 20.23 21.57 0.30
C LYS A 82 19.68 20.53 -0.67
N SER A 83 19.55 19.29 -0.22
CA SER A 83 19.10 18.17 -1.04
C SER A 83 17.61 17.97 -0.83
N CYS A 84 16.83 18.75 -1.58
CA CYS A 84 15.38 18.67 -1.78
C CYS A 84 14.83 17.28 -2.20
N LEU A 85 15.61 16.19 -2.14
CA LEU A 85 15.15 14.84 -2.46
C LEU A 85 13.88 14.53 -1.70
N LEU A 86 13.83 14.84 -0.42
CA LEU A 86 12.69 14.48 0.39
C LEU A 86 11.40 15.25 0.06
N SER A 87 11.52 16.55 -0.15
CA SER A 87 10.42 17.39 -0.65
C SER A 87 9.95 16.91 -2.03
N ARG A 88 10.86 16.39 -2.87
CA ARG A 88 10.55 15.88 -4.22
C ARG A 88 9.90 14.50 -4.19
N LEU A 89 10.36 13.58 -3.33
CA LEU A 89 9.73 12.28 -3.15
C LEU A 89 8.30 12.44 -2.63
N ILE A 90 8.10 13.30 -1.63
CA ILE A 90 6.80 13.44 -0.97
C ILE A 90 5.84 14.37 -1.75
N TYR A 91 6.30 15.49 -2.32
CA TYR A 91 5.43 16.47 -3.02
C TYR A 91 5.68 16.62 -4.50
N GLY A 92 6.91 16.35 -4.96
CA GLY A 92 7.22 16.36 -6.39
C GLY A 92 6.72 15.12 -7.12
N GLY A 93 6.29 14.08 -6.39
CA GLY A 93 5.95 12.77 -6.94
C GLY A 93 7.13 12.12 -7.69
N GLU A 94 8.36 12.57 -7.43
CA GLU A 94 9.51 12.09 -8.16
C GLU A 94 9.92 10.73 -7.60
N GLN A 95 10.26 9.79 -8.49
CA GLN A 95 10.78 8.50 -8.08
C GLN A 95 12.25 8.61 -7.65
N LEU A 96 12.67 7.73 -6.74
CA LEU A 96 14.08 7.58 -6.38
C LEU A 96 14.91 7.28 -7.64
N ARG A 97 15.95 8.08 -7.87
CA ARG A 97 16.87 7.87 -8.99
C ARG A 97 17.84 6.75 -8.65
N ILE A 98 17.69 5.64 -9.37
CA ILE A 98 18.56 4.45 -9.27
C ILE A 98 19.77 4.51 -10.23
N ARG A 99 19.81 5.50 -11.13
CA ARG A 99 20.93 5.72 -12.06
C ARG A 99 21.56 7.09 -11.82
N GLN A 100 22.89 7.14 -11.89
CA GLN A 100 23.64 8.39 -11.89
C GLN A 100 23.16 9.29 -13.03
N CYS A 101 23.01 10.58 -12.75
CA CYS A 101 22.85 11.55 -13.83
C CYS A 101 24.13 11.58 -14.68
N PRO A 102 24.06 11.37 -16.00
CA PRO A 102 25.25 11.35 -16.86
C PRO A 102 25.95 12.72 -16.95
N LEU A 103 25.22 13.81 -16.69
CA LEU A 103 25.75 15.17 -16.76
C LEU A 103 26.41 15.62 -15.46
N HIS A 104 25.91 15.13 -14.32
CA HIS A 104 26.36 15.58 -12.99
C HIS A 104 27.04 14.48 -12.18
N GLY A 105 27.25 13.28 -12.77
CA GLY A 105 27.92 12.16 -12.13
C GLY A 105 27.29 11.74 -10.81
N GLY A 106 25.98 11.97 -10.65
CA GLY A 106 25.29 11.66 -9.41
C GLY A 106 25.64 12.56 -8.20
N ARG A 107 26.26 13.71 -8.42
CA ARG A 107 26.55 14.67 -7.35
C ARG A 107 25.27 15.18 -6.69
N TRP A 108 25.29 15.21 -5.37
CA TRP A 108 24.17 15.65 -4.52
C TRP A 108 24.15 17.17 -4.31
N SER A 109 25.19 17.87 -4.75
CA SER A 109 25.31 19.32 -4.61
C SER A 109 25.90 19.96 -5.86
N GLY A 110 25.36 21.14 -6.19
CA GLY A 110 25.77 21.97 -7.32
C GLY A 110 24.68 22.97 -7.66
N TYR A 111 25.07 24.21 -7.92
CA TYR A 111 24.17 25.29 -8.32
C TYR A 111 24.11 25.31 -9.85
N GLY A 112 23.10 24.66 -10.43
CA GLY A 112 22.78 24.81 -11.84
C GLY A 112 21.83 25.99 -12.00
N ILE A 113 22.24 27.02 -12.74
CA ILE A 113 21.34 28.15 -13.07
C ILE A 113 20.21 27.65 -13.99
N GLU A 114 20.48 26.58 -14.74
CA GLU A 114 19.56 25.97 -15.68
C GLU A 114 19.13 24.57 -15.23
N ALA A 115 17.92 24.18 -15.61
CA ALA A 115 17.43 22.84 -15.35
C ALA A 115 18.29 21.80 -16.11
N CYS A 116 18.78 20.80 -15.38
CA CYS A 116 19.42 19.61 -15.89
C CYS A 116 18.51 18.92 -16.93
N PRO A 117 18.91 18.81 -18.20
CA PRO A 117 18.07 18.19 -19.23
C PRO A 117 17.85 16.69 -19.01
N ALA A 118 18.68 16.04 -18.19
CA ALA A 118 18.44 14.68 -17.67
C ALA A 118 17.43 14.62 -16.50
N GLY A 119 16.70 15.72 -16.27
CA GLY A 119 15.69 15.89 -15.22
C GLY A 119 16.26 15.95 -13.80
N CYS A 120 17.58 15.87 -13.64
CA CYS A 120 18.21 15.73 -12.32
C CYS A 120 18.23 17.02 -11.51
N SER A 121 17.51 18.06 -11.91
CA SER A 121 17.41 19.32 -11.19
C SER A 121 15.96 19.58 -10.84
N TYR A 122 15.73 20.14 -9.66
CA TYR A 122 14.43 20.68 -9.28
C TYR A 122 14.63 22.06 -8.70
N GLY A 123 14.20 23.06 -9.47
CA GLY A 123 14.69 24.42 -9.29
C GLY A 123 16.21 24.46 -9.46
N LEU A 124 16.90 25.05 -8.48
CA LEU A 124 18.35 25.27 -8.51
C LEU A 124 19.16 24.11 -7.88
N ASN A 125 18.48 23.05 -7.43
CA ASN A 125 19.10 21.94 -6.72
C ASN A 125 19.28 20.73 -7.62
N LEU A 126 20.48 20.14 -7.63
CA LEU A 126 20.74 18.84 -8.22
C LEU A 126 20.23 17.73 -7.30
N THR A 127 19.51 16.76 -7.86
CA THR A 127 19.26 15.46 -7.24
C THR A 127 20.49 14.59 -7.44
N GLY A 128 21.04 14.12 -6.33
CA GLY A 128 21.86 12.92 -6.36
C GLY A 128 21.03 11.68 -6.70
N TRP A 129 21.68 10.54 -6.62
CA TRP A 129 21.15 9.22 -6.96
C TRP A 129 21.51 8.30 -5.79
N LEU A 130 20.62 7.39 -5.41
CA LEU A 130 20.96 6.35 -4.44
C LEU A 130 21.61 5.19 -5.19
N PRO A 131 22.82 4.76 -4.81
CA PRO A 131 23.46 3.56 -5.34
C PRO A 131 22.54 2.33 -5.29
N ASN A 132 22.40 1.68 -6.45
CA ASN A 132 21.45 0.58 -6.66
C ASN A 132 21.76 -0.63 -5.77
N ASP A 133 23.02 -0.84 -5.39
CA ASP A 133 23.46 -1.93 -4.51
C ASP A 133 22.83 -1.86 -3.10
N ARG A 134 22.32 -0.70 -2.69
CA ARG A 134 21.64 -0.49 -1.40
C ARG A 134 20.14 -0.40 -1.51
N VAL A 135 19.66 0.09 -2.64
CA VAL A 135 18.25 0.09 -3.00
C VAL A 135 17.80 -1.35 -3.20
N GLU A 136 18.59 -2.19 -3.87
CA GLU A 136 18.29 -3.61 -4.05
C GLU A 136 18.02 -4.30 -2.70
N ALA A 137 18.86 -4.13 -1.66
CA ALA A 137 18.61 -4.75 -0.35
C ALA A 137 17.29 -4.35 0.35
N TRP A 138 16.65 -3.22 -0.04
CA TRP A 138 15.41 -2.70 0.58
C TRP A 138 14.22 -2.67 -0.39
N LEU A 139 14.45 -2.77 -1.69
CA LEU A 139 13.47 -2.64 -2.77
C LEU A 139 13.51 -3.83 -3.74
N VAL A 140 14.05 -5.02 -3.37
CA VAL A 140 13.74 -6.26 -4.11
C VAL A 140 12.28 -6.69 -3.87
N LEU A 141 11.34 -5.87 -4.33
CA LEU A 141 10.47 -6.41 -5.35
C LEU A 141 11.36 -6.51 -6.57
N GLU A 142 11.76 -7.73 -6.96
CA GLU A 142 12.36 -7.89 -8.29
C GLU A 142 11.48 -7.08 -9.26
N PRO A 143 12.02 -6.19 -10.10
CA PRO A 143 11.19 -5.39 -11.01
C PRO A 143 10.27 -6.26 -11.88
N ASP A 144 10.73 -7.51 -12.09
CA ASP A 144 10.07 -8.62 -12.76
C ASP A 144 9.43 -9.63 -11.80
N ALA A 145 9.18 -9.25 -10.54
CA ALA A 145 8.39 -10.02 -9.61
C ALA A 145 7.02 -10.22 -10.27
N ASP A 146 6.90 -11.43 -10.81
CA ASP A 146 5.73 -11.94 -11.45
C ASP A 146 4.59 -11.79 -10.46
N LEU A 147 3.56 -11.03 -10.84
CA LEU A 147 2.42 -10.77 -9.99
C LEU A 147 1.82 -12.10 -9.52
N GLU A 148 1.83 -13.13 -10.36
CA GLU A 148 1.34 -14.46 -10.03
C GLU A 148 2.11 -15.10 -8.86
N LYS A 149 3.44 -14.98 -8.84
CA LYS A 149 4.27 -15.48 -7.73
C LYS A 149 4.00 -14.72 -6.44
N LEU A 150 3.77 -13.42 -6.53
CA LEU A 150 3.45 -12.60 -5.36
C LEU A 150 2.05 -12.91 -4.82
N GLU A 151 1.07 -13.11 -5.72
CA GLU A 151 -0.27 -13.57 -5.38
C GLU A 151 -0.23 -14.94 -4.69
N ALA A 152 0.56 -15.89 -5.21
CA ALA A 152 0.75 -17.20 -4.58
C ALA A 152 1.38 -17.10 -3.18
N ARG A 153 2.40 -16.24 -2.99
CA ARG A 153 3.01 -15.98 -1.68
C ARG A 153 2.02 -15.41 -0.67
N VAL A 154 1.23 -14.41 -1.06
CA VAL A 154 0.22 -13.80 -0.17
C VAL A 154 -0.91 -14.79 0.14
N ALA A 155 -1.27 -15.66 -0.81
CA ALA A 155 -2.24 -16.72 -0.57
C ALA A 155 -1.74 -17.74 0.47
N GLU A 156 -0.45 -18.07 0.44
CA GLU A 156 0.20 -18.96 1.42
C GLU A 156 0.44 -18.26 2.78
N HIS A 157 0.91 -17.01 2.74
CA HIS A 157 1.31 -16.20 3.88
C HIS A 157 0.52 -14.88 3.89
N PHE A 158 -0.69 -14.94 4.44
CA PHE A 158 -1.55 -13.77 4.53
C PHE A 158 -1.21 -12.92 5.76
N ASP A 159 -0.08 -12.22 5.71
CA ASP A 159 0.40 -11.35 6.78
C ASP A 159 0.66 -9.91 6.31
N PRO A 160 0.78 -8.94 7.24
CA PRO A 160 0.96 -7.53 6.87
C PRO A 160 2.21 -7.23 6.04
N ALA A 161 3.29 -8.00 6.17
CA ALA A 161 4.53 -7.75 5.45
C ALA A 161 4.37 -8.14 3.97
N GLU A 162 3.85 -9.34 3.70
CA GLU A 162 3.56 -9.80 2.33
C GLU A 162 2.51 -8.92 1.65
N LEU A 163 1.47 -8.50 2.39
CA LEU A 163 0.45 -7.58 1.88
C LEU A 163 1.00 -6.20 1.51
N THR A 164 2.00 -5.69 2.25
CA THR A 164 2.64 -4.40 1.93
C THR A 164 3.37 -4.49 0.58
N VAL A 165 4.17 -5.55 0.40
CA VAL A 165 4.90 -5.81 -0.85
C VAL A 165 3.95 -6.00 -2.04
N TYR A 166 2.84 -6.72 -1.82
CA TYR A 166 1.78 -6.87 -2.81
C TYR A 166 1.08 -5.55 -3.15
N ALA A 167 0.78 -4.73 -2.14
CA ALA A 167 0.16 -3.42 -2.31
C ALA A 167 1.00 -2.51 -3.22
N ASP A 168 2.30 -2.43 -2.97
CA ASP A 168 3.23 -1.62 -3.77
C ASP A 168 3.23 -2.08 -5.23
N ARG A 169 3.30 -3.39 -5.46
CA ARG A 169 3.27 -3.94 -6.82
C ARG A 169 1.96 -3.62 -7.54
N LEU A 170 0.82 -3.72 -6.85
CA LEU A 170 -0.48 -3.36 -7.43
C LEU A 170 -0.58 -1.87 -7.77
N GLN A 171 -0.09 -0.99 -6.89
CA GLN A 171 -0.06 0.44 -7.17
C GLN A 171 0.80 0.76 -8.40
N MET A 172 1.97 0.11 -8.55
CA MET A 172 2.82 0.26 -9.74
C MET A 172 2.09 -0.13 -11.05
N LEU A 173 1.18 -1.11 -10.97
CA LEU A 173 0.34 -1.54 -12.10
C LEU A 173 -0.91 -0.69 -12.30
N GLY A 174 -1.13 0.33 -11.44
CA GLY A 174 -2.33 1.17 -11.46
C GLY A 174 -3.59 0.48 -10.94
N ASP A 175 -3.46 -0.63 -10.21
CA ASP A 175 -4.59 -1.34 -9.62
C ASP A 175 -5.00 -0.65 -8.29
N PRO A 176 -6.27 -0.18 -8.18
CA PRO A 176 -6.75 0.55 -7.00
C PRO A 176 -6.68 -0.25 -5.70
N ARG A 177 -6.63 -1.59 -5.78
CA ARG A 177 -6.50 -2.46 -4.60
C ARG A 177 -5.18 -2.22 -3.88
N GLY A 178 -4.12 -1.83 -4.58
CA GLY A 178 -2.83 -1.56 -3.96
C GLY A 178 -2.90 -0.41 -2.96
N GLU A 179 -3.54 0.71 -3.30
CA GLU A 179 -3.75 1.82 -2.36
C GLU A 179 -4.72 1.42 -1.25
N LEU A 180 -5.74 0.63 -1.58
CA LEU A 180 -6.71 0.14 -0.60
C LEU A 180 -6.07 -0.74 0.48
N ILE A 181 -5.17 -1.65 0.10
CA ILE A 181 -4.41 -2.49 1.04
C ILE A 181 -3.57 -1.61 1.96
N ALA A 182 -2.83 -0.64 1.41
CA ALA A 182 -1.98 0.26 2.19
C ALA A 182 -2.79 1.08 3.22
N ILE A 183 -3.97 1.56 2.82
CA ILE A 183 -4.89 2.25 3.73
C ILE A 183 -5.38 1.31 4.83
N ASP A 184 -5.82 0.10 4.49
CA ASP A 184 -6.32 -0.87 5.47
C ASP A 184 -5.25 -1.24 6.51
N LEU A 185 -4.01 -1.50 6.08
CA LEU A 185 -2.87 -1.75 6.97
C LEU A 185 -2.53 -0.54 7.85
N THR A 186 -2.65 0.67 7.30
CA THR A 186 -2.44 1.91 8.06
C THR A 186 -3.51 2.09 9.14
N ILE A 187 -4.78 1.86 8.80
CA ILE A 187 -5.91 1.92 9.73
C ILE A 187 -5.75 0.88 10.84
N GLU A 188 -5.33 -0.35 10.51
CA GLU A 188 -5.11 -1.39 11.51
C GLU A 188 -4.00 -1.00 12.50
N ARG A 189 -2.90 -0.44 12.00
CA ARG A 189 -1.73 -0.07 12.82
C ARG A 189 -1.96 1.20 13.66
N ALA A 190 -2.57 2.23 13.08
CA ALA A 190 -2.60 3.58 13.64
C ALA A 190 -4.02 4.12 13.91
N GLY A 191 -5.06 3.37 13.53
CA GLY A 191 -6.44 3.80 13.62
C GLY A 191 -6.94 4.54 12.38
N ALA A 192 -8.26 4.60 12.23
CA ALA A 192 -8.90 5.31 11.13
C ALA A 192 -8.92 6.82 11.36
N THR A 193 -8.56 7.59 10.34
CA THR A 193 -8.81 9.03 10.27
C THR A 193 -9.93 9.31 9.27
N PRO A 194 -10.65 10.44 9.37
CA PRO A 194 -11.68 10.81 8.39
C PRO A 194 -11.16 10.85 6.94
N ARG A 195 -9.91 11.29 6.76
CA ARG A 195 -9.25 11.34 5.45
C ARG A 195 -9.01 9.94 4.87
N LEU A 196 -8.50 9.02 5.70
CA LEU A 196 -8.28 7.63 5.28
C LEU A 196 -9.61 6.94 4.95
N ALA A 197 -10.64 7.16 5.76
CA ALA A 197 -11.97 6.61 5.52
C ALA A 197 -12.57 7.11 4.18
N ALA A 198 -12.54 8.42 3.93
CA ALA A 198 -13.04 8.98 2.67
C ALA A 198 -12.28 8.45 1.45
N ARG A 199 -10.93 8.42 1.52
CA ARG A 199 -10.11 7.91 0.42
C ARG A 199 -10.37 6.42 0.15
N ARG A 200 -10.56 5.64 1.22
CA ARG A 200 -10.94 4.23 1.14
C ARG A 200 -12.26 4.04 0.40
N GLU A 201 -13.28 4.84 0.72
CA GLU A 201 -14.59 4.81 0.06
C GLU A 201 -14.49 5.14 -1.44
N GLU A 202 -13.69 6.14 -1.82
CA GLU A 202 -13.42 6.47 -3.23
C GLU A 202 -12.82 5.28 -3.99
N LEU A 203 -11.80 4.63 -3.42
CA LEU A 203 -11.13 3.47 -4.03
C LEU A 203 -12.06 2.27 -4.16
N LEU A 204 -12.91 2.03 -3.15
CA LEU A 204 -13.93 0.98 -3.20
C LEU A 204 -14.95 1.23 -4.30
N ALA A 205 -15.42 2.47 -4.44
CA ALA A 205 -16.34 2.84 -5.51
C ALA A 205 -15.68 2.68 -6.89
N ALA A 206 -14.41 3.07 -7.03
CA ALA A 206 -13.65 2.93 -8.27
C ALA A 206 -13.42 1.46 -8.64
N TRP A 207 -13.10 0.60 -7.67
CA TRP A 207 -12.79 -0.81 -7.90
C TRP A 207 -14.04 -1.67 -8.12
N LEU A 208 -15.02 -1.56 -7.22
CA LEU A 208 -16.20 -2.42 -7.22
C LEU A 208 -17.32 -1.89 -8.13
N GLY A 209 -17.25 -0.61 -8.51
CA GLY A 209 -18.27 0.04 -9.32
C GLY A 209 -19.66 -0.13 -8.70
N ARG A 210 -20.57 -0.77 -9.44
CA ARG A 210 -21.94 -1.03 -8.98
C ARG A 210 -22.02 -1.95 -7.77
N LEU A 211 -21.04 -2.85 -7.57
CA LEU A 211 -21.03 -3.74 -6.39
C LEU A 211 -20.79 -2.99 -5.07
N ALA A 212 -20.24 -1.77 -5.10
CA ALA A 212 -20.09 -0.94 -3.90
C ALA A 212 -21.41 -0.27 -3.49
N SER A 213 -22.40 -0.20 -4.39
CA SER A 213 -23.66 0.50 -4.12
C SER A 213 -24.55 -0.33 -3.19
N SER A 214 -25.29 0.34 -2.30
CA SER A 214 -26.32 -0.31 -1.49
C SER A 214 -27.32 -1.04 -2.41
N PRO A 215 -27.84 -2.22 -2.03
CA PRO A 215 -28.84 -2.96 -2.80
C PRO A 215 -30.08 -2.14 -3.18
N GLU A 216 -30.39 -1.08 -2.43
CA GLU A 216 -31.52 -0.18 -2.71
C GLU A 216 -31.24 0.80 -3.87
N ALA A 217 -29.97 1.06 -4.19
CA ALA A 217 -29.58 2.14 -5.10
C ALA A 217 -29.55 1.72 -6.59
N ASP A 218 -29.54 0.42 -6.90
CA ASP A 218 -29.42 -0.04 -8.29
C ASP A 218 -30.25 -1.30 -8.59
N LEU A 219 -31.51 -1.08 -9.02
CA LEU A 219 -32.43 -2.13 -9.49
C LEU A 219 -31.91 -2.89 -10.74
N ARG A 220 -30.78 -2.49 -11.34
CA ARG A 220 -30.21 -3.11 -12.53
C ARG A 220 -28.92 -3.88 -12.25
N SER A 221 -28.46 -3.95 -11.00
CA SER A 221 -27.31 -4.78 -10.66
C SER A 221 -27.65 -6.26 -10.91
N PRO A 222 -26.80 -7.01 -11.62
CA PRO A 222 -27.00 -8.45 -11.82
C PRO A 222 -26.77 -9.28 -10.55
N VAL A 223 -26.21 -8.66 -9.51
CA VAL A 223 -25.94 -9.28 -8.20
C VAL A 223 -26.76 -8.55 -7.14
N THR A 224 -27.65 -9.27 -6.46
CA THR A 224 -28.37 -8.80 -5.29
C THR A 224 -27.59 -9.16 -4.03
N LEU A 225 -27.01 -8.15 -3.38
CA LEU A 225 -26.29 -8.35 -2.12
C LEU A 225 -27.25 -8.11 -0.96
N THR A 226 -27.30 -9.01 0.02
CA THR A 226 -28.07 -8.75 1.26
C THR A 226 -27.42 -7.71 2.14
N ARG A 227 -26.10 -7.56 2.02
CA ARG A 227 -25.27 -6.59 2.74
C ARG A 227 -24.16 -6.11 1.81
N PRO A 228 -23.68 -4.86 1.97
CA PRO A 228 -22.50 -4.39 1.25
C PRO A 228 -21.34 -5.38 1.42
N PRO A 229 -20.56 -5.64 0.37
CA PRO A 229 -19.44 -6.55 0.46
C PRO A 229 -18.44 -5.99 1.47
N ARG A 230 -17.94 -6.85 2.36
CA ARG A 230 -16.87 -6.44 3.26
C ARG A 230 -15.57 -6.57 2.50
N VAL A 231 -14.85 -5.46 2.37
CA VAL A 231 -13.50 -5.48 1.80
C VAL A 231 -12.51 -5.34 2.92
N ARG A 232 -11.50 -6.22 2.92
CA ARG A 232 -10.38 -6.18 3.85
C ARG A 232 -9.10 -6.46 3.09
N THR A 233 -8.15 -5.53 3.21
CA THR A 233 -6.82 -5.61 2.60
C THR A 233 -6.88 -6.03 1.13
N GLY A 234 -7.79 -5.43 0.36
CA GLY A 234 -7.92 -5.70 -1.09
C GLY A 234 -8.64 -7.00 -1.48
N PHE A 235 -9.24 -7.72 -0.53
CA PHE A 235 -10.01 -8.95 -0.77
C PHE A 235 -11.47 -8.82 -0.37
N LEU A 236 -12.33 -9.62 -1.00
CA LEU A 236 -13.78 -9.58 -0.78
C LEU A 236 -14.26 -10.69 0.14
N ASP A 237 -15.13 -10.30 1.07
CA ASP A 237 -15.96 -11.18 1.86
C ASP A 237 -17.44 -10.85 1.57
N VAL A 238 -18.17 -11.82 1.01
CA VAL A 238 -19.53 -11.58 0.51
C VAL A 238 -20.53 -12.56 1.14
N THR A 239 -21.71 -12.05 1.47
CA THR A 239 -22.88 -12.86 1.84
C THR A 239 -23.94 -12.75 0.76
N LEU A 240 -24.37 -13.88 0.21
CA LEU A 240 -25.34 -13.97 -0.89
C LEU A 240 -26.49 -14.88 -0.49
N THR A 241 -27.69 -14.64 -1.03
CA THR A 241 -28.86 -15.48 -0.76
C THR A 241 -29.30 -16.34 -1.95
N SER A 242 -28.82 -16.02 -3.16
CA SER A 242 -29.15 -16.75 -4.38
C SER A 242 -27.92 -17.36 -5.04
N PRO A 243 -27.99 -18.63 -5.51
CA PRO A 243 -26.98 -19.20 -6.40
C PRO A 243 -26.73 -18.39 -7.68
N ARG A 244 -27.75 -17.67 -8.17
CA ARG A 244 -27.62 -16.80 -9.36
C ARG A 244 -26.65 -15.64 -9.10
N ASP A 245 -26.74 -15.02 -7.93
CA ASP A 245 -25.88 -13.90 -7.53
C ASP A 245 -24.43 -14.36 -7.36
N VAL A 246 -24.20 -15.60 -6.91
CA VAL A 246 -22.85 -16.18 -6.83
C VAL A 246 -22.22 -16.22 -8.22
N ARG A 247 -22.93 -16.74 -9.22
CA ARG A 247 -22.42 -16.80 -10.60
C ARG A 247 -22.12 -15.41 -11.14
N ALA A 248 -23.05 -14.47 -10.97
CA ALA A 248 -22.87 -13.10 -11.41
C ALA A 248 -21.70 -12.39 -10.69
N LEU A 249 -21.42 -12.71 -9.42
CA LEU A 249 -20.23 -12.24 -8.71
C LEU A 249 -18.94 -12.80 -9.31
N PHE A 250 -18.89 -14.09 -9.64
CA PHE A 250 -17.71 -14.72 -10.26
C PHE A 250 -17.46 -14.28 -11.70
N ASP A 251 -18.47 -13.74 -12.38
CA ASP A 251 -18.31 -13.12 -13.70
C ASP A 251 -17.88 -11.65 -13.60
N HIS A 252 -17.92 -11.05 -12.39
CA HIS A 252 -17.40 -9.72 -12.14
C HIS A 252 -15.87 -9.75 -11.94
N ALA A 253 -15.16 -8.71 -12.39
CA ALA A 253 -13.70 -8.61 -12.27
C ALA A 253 -13.21 -8.74 -10.81
N ALA A 254 -13.99 -8.24 -9.84
CA ALA A 254 -13.66 -8.34 -8.43
C ALA A 254 -13.85 -9.77 -7.86
N GLY A 255 -14.68 -10.61 -8.49
CA GLY A 255 -14.97 -11.98 -8.03
C GLY A 255 -13.73 -12.87 -7.95
N ARG A 256 -12.69 -12.60 -8.75
CA ARG A 256 -11.41 -13.32 -8.67
C ARG A 256 -10.70 -13.15 -7.32
N TYR A 257 -11.00 -12.08 -6.56
CA TYR A 257 -10.40 -11.78 -5.26
C TYR A 257 -11.36 -12.06 -4.10
N LEU A 258 -12.39 -12.88 -4.34
CA LEU A 258 -13.26 -13.39 -3.30
C LEU A 258 -12.47 -14.33 -2.40
N ARG A 259 -12.39 -13.98 -1.12
CA ARG A 259 -11.70 -14.79 -0.11
C ARG A 259 -12.65 -15.58 0.74
N TRP A 260 -13.75 -14.96 1.15
CA TRP A 260 -14.79 -15.62 1.94
C TRP A 260 -16.17 -15.45 1.29
N LEU A 261 -16.87 -16.56 1.14
CA LEU A 261 -18.22 -16.60 0.59
C LEU A 261 -19.17 -17.25 1.58
N THR A 262 -20.16 -16.50 2.05
CA THR A 262 -21.29 -17.02 2.81
C THR A 262 -22.54 -17.06 1.92
N ILE A 263 -23.22 -18.20 1.89
CA ILE A 263 -24.41 -18.41 1.08
C ILE A 263 -25.55 -18.78 2.01
N GLU A 264 -26.54 -17.90 2.13
CA GLU A 264 -27.74 -18.08 2.95
C GLU A 264 -28.92 -18.40 2.04
N THR A 265 -29.19 -19.66 1.75
CA THR A 265 -30.20 -20.03 0.76
C THR A 265 -31.23 -21.02 1.28
N GLN A 266 -32.48 -20.82 0.88
CA GLN A 266 -33.57 -21.80 1.05
C GLN A 266 -33.73 -22.70 -0.18
N ASP A 267 -32.99 -22.40 -1.24
CA ASP A 267 -33.11 -23.04 -2.54
C ASP A 267 -32.50 -24.45 -2.51
N HIS A 268 -33.12 -25.37 -3.23
CA HIS A 268 -32.70 -26.76 -3.34
C HIS A 268 -31.48 -26.91 -4.26
N ASP A 269 -31.08 -25.86 -4.98
CA ASP A 269 -30.02 -25.90 -5.99
C ASP A 269 -28.58 -25.80 -5.46
N ILE A 270 -28.37 -26.10 -4.17
CA ILE A 270 -27.03 -26.05 -3.56
C ILE A 270 -26.06 -27.02 -4.24
N ALA A 271 -26.53 -28.18 -4.70
CA ALA A 271 -25.69 -29.14 -5.42
C ALA A 271 -25.16 -28.58 -6.75
N SER A 272 -25.96 -27.79 -7.48
CA SER A 272 -25.53 -27.11 -8.70
C SER A 272 -24.52 -26.00 -8.40
N LEU A 273 -24.74 -25.27 -7.30
CA LEU A 273 -23.83 -24.22 -6.84
C LEU A 273 -22.47 -24.78 -6.42
N VAL A 274 -22.48 -25.85 -5.61
CA VAL A 274 -21.27 -26.56 -5.19
C VAL A 274 -20.51 -27.10 -6.41
N ARG A 275 -21.20 -27.71 -7.39
CA ARG A 275 -20.58 -28.13 -8.65
C ARG A 275 -19.99 -26.97 -9.43
N PHE A 276 -20.69 -25.83 -9.50
CA PHE A 276 -20.16 -24.62 -10.13
C PHE A 276 -18.87 -24.14 -9.45
N LEU A 277 -18.82 -24.14 -8.12
CA LEU A 277 -17.60 -23.80 -7.37
C LEU A 277 -16.50 -24.84 -7.59
N ALA A 278 -16.80 -26.13 -7.61
CA ALA A 278 -15.79 -27.18 -7.80
C ALA A 278 -15.17 -27.20 -9.21
N LEU A 279 -15.90 -26.75 -10.23
CA LEU A 279 -15.45 -26.76 -11.63
C LEU A 279 -14.57 -25.56 -12.03
N ARG A 280 -14.34 -24.61 -11.12
CA ARG A 280 -13.54 -23.41 -11.38
C ARG A 280 -12.37 -23.35 -10.41
N GLU A 281 -11.24 -22.86 -10.89
CA GLU A 281 -10.14 -22.48 -10.01
C GLU A 281 -10.45 -21.16 -9.31
N HIS A 282 -10.20 -21.12 -8.00
CA HIS A 282 -10.42 -19.94 -7.18
C HIS A 282 -9.13 -19.62 -6.44
N ALA A 283 -8.28 -18.79 -7.05
CA ALA A 283 -6.96 -18.47 -6.50
C ALA A 283 -7.00 -17.96 -5.04
N TRP A 284 -8.08 -17.27 -4.66
CA TRP A 284 -8.20 -16.58 -3.39
C TRP A 284 -9.27 -17.10 -2.45
N LEU A 285 -10.17 -17.98 -2.91
CA LEU A 285 -11.30 -18.44 -2.11
C LEU A 285 -10.83 -19.40 -1.02
N ALA A 286 -10.69 -18.88 0.19
CA ALA A 286 -10.18 -19.62 1.33
C ALA A 286 -11.28 -20.38 2.08
N GLU A 287 -12.50 -19.82 2.13
CA GLU A 287 -13.62 -20.41 2.87
C GLU A 287 -14.94 -20.17 2.15
N VAL A 288 -15.75 -21.23 2.07
CA VAL A 288 -17.15 -21.17 1.66
C VAL A 288 -17.98 -21.69 2.83
N THR A 289 -18.91 -20.85 3.28
CA THR A 289 -19.93 -21.21 4.27
C THR A 289 -21.28 -21.26 3.57
N ILE A 290 -21.98 -22.39 3.67
CA ILE A 290 -23.34 -22.53 3.16
C ILE A 290 -24.26 -22.76 4.36
N ALA A 291 -25.17 -21.80 4.59
CA ALA A 291 -26.24 -21.89 5.55
C ALA A 291 -27.53 -22.24 4.78
N ALA A 292 -28.01 -23.47 4.97
CA ALA A 292 -29.19 -23.99 4.29
C ALA A 292 -30.17 -24.60 5.29
N ASP A 293 -31.46 -24.31 5.10
CA ASP A 293 -32.52 -24.81 5.96
C ASP A 293 -32.79 -26.32 5.71
N GLN A 294 -32.43 -26.85 4.54
CA GLN A 294 -32.55 -28.28 4.19
C GLN A 294 -31.23 -28.86 3.69
N ALA A 295 -30.78 -29.97 4.30
CA ALA A 295 -29.45 -30.57 4.05
C ALA A 295 -29.47 -31.77 3.09
N GLY A 296 -30.60 -32.07 2.44
CA GLY A 296 -30.72 -33.25 1.57
C GLY A 296 -29.76 -33.18 0.38
N GLY A 297 -28.86 -34.16 0.24
CA GLY A 297 -27.92 -34.26 -0.90
C GLY A 297 -26.65 -33.40 -0.79
N LEU A 298 -26.42 -32.74 0.34
CA LEU A 298 -25.29 -31.84 0.54
C LEU A 298 -23.97 -32.59 0.71
N ASP A 299 -23.98 -33.73 1.40
CA ASP A 299 -22.77 -34.48 1.75
C ASP A 299 -21.97 -34.96 0.53
N GLU A 300 -22.66 -35.44 -0.51
CA GLU A 300 -22.04 -35.90 -1.76
C GLU A 300 -21.43 -34.74 -2.57
N ALA A 301 -22.12 -33.59 -2.58
CA ALA A 301 -21.64 -32.40 -3.25
C ALA A 301 -20.40 -31.80 -2.53
N LEU A 302 -20.42 -31.77 -1.20
CA LEU A 302 -19.30 -31.29 -0.40
C LEU A 302 -18.06 -32.16 -0.53
N ALA A 303 -18.22 -33.48 -0.66
CA ALA A 303 -17.11 -34.39 -0.90
C ALA A 303 -16.35 -34.09 -2.22
N ALA A 304 -17.00 -33.43 -3.20
CA ALA A 304 -16.39 -33.04 -4.46
C ALA A 304 -15.63 -31.70 -4.38
N LEU A 305 -15.92 -30.84 -3.39
CA LEU A 305 -15.16 -29.63 -3.12
C LEU A 305 -13.91 -29.99 -2.31
N ALA A 306 -12.75 -30.12 -2.95
CA ALA A 306 -11.44 -30.21 -2.29
C ALA A 306 -11.04 -28.93 -1.51
N LEU A 307 -11.94 -27.95 -1.42
CA LEU A 307 -11.81 -26.73 -0.62
C LEU A 307 -12.07 -27.03 0.86
N ARG A 308 -11.52 -26.19 1.74
CA ARG A 308 -11.88 -26.16 3.18
C ARG A 308 -13.28 -25.57 3.39
N ALA A 309 -14.29 -26.13 2.73
CA ALA A 309 -15.68 -25.74 2.92
C ALA A 309 -16.11 -26.11 4.35
N ARG A 310 -16.61 -25.13 5.11
CA ARG A 310 -17.22 -25.36 6.42
C ARG A 310 -18.73 -25.22 6.25
N VAL A 311 -19.44 -26.32 6.39
CA VAL A 311 -20.90 -26.31 6.34
C VAL A 311 -21.47 -26.26 7.73
N TRP A 312 -22.33 -25.28 7.96
CA TRP A 312 -23.06 -25.11 9.19
C TRP A 312 -24.54 -25.30 8.91
N ARG A 313 -25.14 -26.28 9.57
CA ARG A 313 -26.59 -26.45 9.58
C ARG A 313 -27.15 -25.51 10.66
N ARG A 314 -28.00 -24.55 10.28
CA ARG A 314 -28.84 -23.88 11.28
C ARG A 314 -29.85 -24.91 11.79
N VAL A 315 -29.76 -25.23 13.07
CA VAL A 315 -30.75 -26.03 13.80
C VAL A 315 -31.79 -25.09 14.38
#